data_AF-A0A925UYS3-F1
#
_entry.id   AF-A0A925UYS3-F1
#
_cell.length_a   1.000
_cell.length_b   1.000
_cell.length_c   1.000
_cell.angle_alpha   90.00
_cell.angle_beta   90.00
_cell.angle_gamma   90.00
#
_symmetry.space_group_name_H-M   'P 1'
#
loop_
_entity.id
_entity.type
_entity.pdbx_description
1 polymer ?
#
loop_
_entity_poly.entity_id
_entity_poly.type
_entity_poly.pdbx_seq_one_letter_code
_entity_poly.pdbx_strand_id
1 'polypeptide(L)' 'MPSARTPEQVLREVFGYSEFRGRQREVIDHLVAGQDAFVLMPTGGGKSLCFQIPALMLPGLTVVVSP' A
#
# COMPACT_ATOMS: atom_id res chain seq x y z
N MET A 1 18.53 -13.39 0.98
CA MET A 1 17.53 -12.36 0.61
C MET A 1 16.35 -12.55 1.55
N PRO A 2 15.91 -11.55 2.33
CA PRO A 2 14.66 -11.69 3.06
C PRO A 2 13.58 -12.05 2.03
N SER A 3 12.76 -13.09 2.27
CA SER A 3 11.69 -13.44 1.34
C SER A 3 10.84 -12.20 1.11
N ALA A 4 10.67 -11.78 -0.14
CA ALA A 4 9.88 -10.60 -0.45
C ALA A 4 8.47 -10.78 0.14
N ARG A 5 8.10 -9.93 1.11
CA ARG A 5 6.75 -9.93 1.69
C ARG A 5 5.76 -9.56 0.59
N THR A 6 4.64 -10.24 0.54
CA THR A 6 3.51 -9.88 -0.33
C THR A 6 2.67 -8.76 0.31
N PRO A 7 1.93 -7.97 -0.48
CA PRO A 7 0.97 -7.02 0.06
C PRO A 7 -0.04 -7.65 1.04
N GLU A 8 -0.52 -8.87 0.78
CA GLU A 8 -1.43 -9.60 1.66
C GLU A 8 -0.82 -9.90 3.03
N GLN A 9 0.46 -10.30 3.06
CA GLN A 9 1.15 -10.55 4.32
C GLN A 9 1.25 -9.29 5.15
N VAL A 10 1.65 -8.16 4.53
CA VAL A 10 1.71 -6.87 5.23
C VAL A 10 0.33 -6.45 5.72
N LEU A 11 -0.70 -6.59 4.87
CA LEU A 11 -2.08 -6.27 5.21
C LEU A 11 -2.56 -7.06 6.44
N ARG A 12 -2.28 -8.36 6.49
CA ARG A 12 -2.71 -9.24 7.58
C ARG A 12 -1.89 -9.02 8.84
N GLU A 13 -0.56 -9.04 8.74
CA GLU A 13 0.35 -9.06 9.88
C GLU A 13 0.49 -7.69 10.55
N VAL A 14 0.41 -6.60 9.78
CA VAL A 14 0.60 -5.23 10.30
C VAL A 14 -0.73 -4.53 10.52
N PHE A 15 -1.69 -4.69 9.61
CA PHE A 15 -2.96 -3.95 9.66
C PHE A 15 -4.15 -4.79 10.14
N GLY A 16 -4.00 -6.11 10.27
CA GLY A 16 -5.05 -7.00 10.79
C GLY A 16 -6.24 -7.20 9.85
N TYR A 17 -6.12 -6.83 8.56
CA TYR A 17 -7.19 -7.03 7.58
C TYR A 17 -7.00 -8.32 6.78
N SER A 18 -8.11 -8.97 6.43
CA SER A 18 -8.12 -10.20 5.65
C SER A 18 -8.04 -9.97 4.15
N GLU A 19 -8.52 -8.83 3.67
CA GLU A 19 -8.66 -8.51 2.25
C GLU A 19 -8.55 -7.01 1.96
N PHE A 20 -8.12 -6.71 0.73
CA PHE A 20 -8.13 -5.35 0.19
C PHE A 20 -9.55 -4.94 -0.19
N ARG A 21 -9.83 -3.64 -0.09
CA ARG A 21 -11.10 -3.04 -0.54
C ARG A 21 -10.94 -2.36 -1.88
N GLY A 22 -11.92 -2.54 -2.77
CA GLY A 22 -11.98 -1.85 -4.05
C GLY A 22 -10.68 -2.00 -4.84
N ARG A 23 -10.09 -0.87 -5.24
CA ARG A 23 -8.87 -0.83 -6.07
C ARG A 23 -7.57 -0.74 -5.29
N GLN A 24 -7.58 -0.96 -3.97
CA GLN A 24 -6.36 -0.86 -3.14
C GLN A 24 -5.24 -1.78 -3.65
N ARG A 25 -5.57 -3.05 -3.93
CA ARG A 25 -4.60 -4.03 -4.44
C ARG A 25 -3.93 -3.56 -5.73
N GLU A 26 -4.74 -3.08 -6.68
CA GLU A 26 -4.26 -2.58 -7.97
C GLU A 26 -3.33 -1.38 -7.81
N VAL A 27 -3.69 -0.42 -6.96
CA VAL A 27 -2.84 0.76 -6.68
C VAL A 27 -1.53 0.36 -6.01
N ILE A 28 -1.58 -0.56 -5.05
CA ILE A 28 -0.39 -1.04 -4.33
C ILE A 28 0.55 -1.76 -5.30
N ASP A 29 0.04 -2.66 -6.13
CA ASP A 29 0.85 -3.37 -7.12
C ASP A 29 1.52 -2.41 -8.11
N HIS A 30 0.81 -1.37 -8.54
CA HIS A 30 1.34 -0.33 -9.42
C HIS A 30 2.51 0.43 -8.77
N LEU A 31 2.35 0.85 -7.51
CA LEU A 31 3.37 1.57 -6.75
C LEU A 31 4.58 0.67 -6.41
N VAL A 32 4.35 -0.59 -6.06
CA VAL A 32 5.41 -1.58 -5.79
C VAL A 32 6.22 -1.89 -7.05
N ALA A 33 5.61 -1.79 -8.24
CA ALA A 33 6.29 -1.86 -9.53
C ALA A 33 7.09 -0.58 -9.89
N GLY A 34 7.15 0.40 -8.98
CA GLY A 34 7.88 1.65 -9.18
C GLY A 34 7.21 2.63 -10.15
N GLN A 35 5.90 2.50 -10.35
CA GLN A 35 5.12 3.39 -11.21
C GLN A 35 4.39 4.47 -10.39
N ASP A 36 4.08 5.60 -11.03
CA ASP A 36 3.36 6.71 -10.40
C ASP A 36 1.83 6.50 -10.47
N ALA A 37 1.13 6.82 -9.38
CA ALA A 37 -0.33 6.69 -9.31
C ALA A 37 -1.02 7.99 -8.91
N PHE A 38 -2.10 8.35 -9.63
CA PHE A 38 -3.08 9.33 -9.18
C PHE A 38 -4.32 8.62 -8.63
N VAL A 39 -4.55 8.73 -7.32
CA VAL A 39 -5.56 7.93 -6.62
C VAL A 39 -6.76 8.79 -6.23
N LEU A 40 -7.88 8.61 -6.95
CA LEU A 40 -9.17 9.20 -6.61
C LEU A 40 -10.05 8.16 -5.90
N MET A 41 -10.25 8.34 -4.60
CA MET A 41 -11.14 7.50 -3.79
C MET A 41 -11.91 8.38 -2.79
N PRO A 42 -13.12 8.00 -2.38
CA PRO A 42 -13.89 8.76 -1.39
C PRO A 42 -13.22 8.78 -0.01
N THR A 43 -13.64 9.70 0.85
CA THR A 43 -13.32 9.67 2.28
C THR A 43 -13.76 8.33 2.88
N GLY A 44 -12.95 7.74 3.77
CA GLY A 44 -13.20 6.39 4.29
C GLY A 44 -12.91 5.24 3.32
N GLY A 45 -12.59 5.52 2.05
CA GLY A 45 -12.26 4.50 1.04
C GLY A 45 -10.93 3.76 1.27
N GLY A 46 -10.16 4.13 2.30
CA GLY A 46 -8.91 3.44 2.66
C GLY A 46 -7.71 3.81 1.80
N LYS A 47 -7.63 5.06 1.31
CA LYS A 47 -6.48 5.58 0.54
C LYS A 47 -5.13 5.41 1.25
N SER A 48 -5.11 5.49 2.59
CA SER A 48 -3.86 5.43 3.36
C SER A 48 -3.11 4.11 3.19
N LEU A 49 -3.83 2.99 3.11
CA LEU A 49 -3.22 1.68 2.86
C LEU A 49 -2.47 1.64 1.52
N CYS A 50 -2.93 2.42 0.53
CA CYS A 50 -2.32 2.45 -0.80
C CYS A 50 -0.88 2.97 -0.78
N PHE A 51 -0.48 3.83 0.16
CA PHE A 51 0.93 4.27 0.29
C PHE A 51 1.64 3.66 1.49
N GLN A 52 0.92 3.27 2.54
CA GLN A 52 1.52 2.67 3.75
C GLN A 52 2.04 1.25 3.52
N ILE A 53 1.35 0.45 2.70
CA ILE A 53 1.83 -0.91 2.40
C ILE A 53 3.09 -0.87 1.53
N PRO A 54 3.16 -0.11 0.43
CA PRO A 54 4.41 0.09 -0.32
C PRO A 54 5.57 0.58 0.57
N ALA A 55 5.30 1.49 1.51
CA ALA A 55 6.31 2.00 2.45
C ALA A 55 6.97 0.92 3.32
N LEU A 56 6.26 -0.18 3.60
CA LEU A 56 6.78 -1.31 4.37
C LEU A 56 7.43 -2.39 3.51
N MET A 57 7.20 -2.34 2.19
CA MET A 57 7.68 -3.33 1.23
C MET A 57 8.94 -2.89 0.50
N LEU A 58 9.01 -1.61 0.14
CA LEU A 58 10.11 -1.04 -0.63
C LEU A 58 11.27 -0.65 0.29
N PRO A 59 12.52 -0.77 -0.17
CA PRO A 59 13.66 -0.28 0.60
C PRO A 59 13.61 1.26 0.70
N GLY A 60 14.07 1.80 1.83
CA GLY A 60 14.19 3.24 2.05
C GLY A 60 13.09 3.83 2.93
N LEU A 61 12.81 5.12 2.72
CA LEU A 61 11.87 5.91 3.52
C LEU A 61 10.79 6.50 2.61
N THR A 62 9.52 6.27 2.94
CA THR A 62 8.40 6.98 2.33
C THR A 62 8.17 8.31 3.04
N VAL A 63 8.10 9.40 2.28
CA VAL A 63 7.77 10.74 2.78
C VAL A 63 6.30 11.03 2.45
N VAL A 64 5.51 11.35 3.49
CA VAL A 64 4.11 11.74 3.33
C VAL A 64 3.96 13.21 3.68
N VAL A 65 3.43 13.99 2.75
CA VAL A 65 3.12 15.41 2.97
C VAL A 65 1.63 15.54 3.25
N SER A 66 1.29 16.05 4.43
CA SER A 66 -0.07 16.42 4.82
C SER A 66 -0.13 17.93 5.02
N PRO A 67 -1.22 18.61 4.60
CA PRO A 67 -1.53 19.94 5.10
C PRO A 67 -1.79 19.92 6.61
#